data_AF-A0A2T7VN43-F1
#
_entry.id   AF-A0A2T7VN43-F1
#
_cell.length_a   1.000
_cell.length_b   1.000
_cell.length_c   1.000
_cell.angle_alpha   90.00
_cell.angle_beta   90.00
_cell.angle_gamma   90.00
#
_symmetry.space_group_name_H-M   'P 1'
#
loop_
_entity.id
_entity.type
_entity.pdbx_description
1 polymer ?
#
loop_
_entity_poly.entity_id
_entity_poly.type
_entity_poly.pdbx_seq_one_letter_code
_entity_poly.pdbx_strand_id
1 'polypeptide(L)'
;MPQAVLDAQRAMMRIVSTGQAQFGIYADAPQPAVPVLEDIRLLSRTARDAIVGGHSIDASPLGRELIGLFEMSEDWTRAIRARPDSAVGAAVGTTLGHRALTNPAAIISLLQGRLAHSTSYTAHTPQLQTLIAAALGRRRRPTVFLQSAPPSGVSPEERARKVPAQLWGDWIAQYAPLRVDNEIAASALAAAVVFTGTRLTHSAALALLDPHAPSRQVTHVMRELGRSTHHVTTLHAVLRLAALLDTQDVPIDYARRRHLDYTDLLPESQWGQLCRDAGVSPGSGRRWELARAALYQELSGNPLRAMPTAWHTTRASPPAVARFVEELPPAVRAALDQIAAEFLVANGIQEPVTWTPEPTPQLPEVGPQIAPSWPPIRPARATATEAMPPDRLTQVYAAGASTYTIAADTRVSRQTVGRILADAGTRTRRGRPRTFDLDPRWLRDHYETKHWTIAQIAQLAGCSEMTINRHLHSAGIPVRPRGARINGSTSDAGRQRSDPPAPRGPSQAHGLRRSTPVEPSTNTRIPDTRRTSA
;
A
#
# COMPACT_ATOMS: atom_id res chain seq x y z
N MET A 1 -17.70 40.13 -35.14
CA MET A 1 -16.67 39.65 -34.18
C MET A 1 -16.76 38.14 -34.10
N PRO A 2 -15.66 37.39 -34.31
CA PRO A 2 -15.66 35.93 -34.24
C PRO A 2 -16.08 35.40 -32.86
N GLN A 3 -16.83 34.30 -32.82
CA GLN A 3 -17.30 33.68 -31.56
C GLN A 3 -16.15 33.36 -30.59
N ALA A 4 -15.01 32.92 -31.13
CA ALA A 4 -13.82 32.60 -30.34
C ALA A 4 -13.27 33.79 -29.54
N VAL A 5 -13.41 35.02 -30.07
CA VAL A 5 -12.98 36.24 -29.38
C VAL A 5 -13.85 36.52 -28.16
N LEU A 6 -15.17 36.36 -28.32
CA LEU A 6 -16.12 36.52 -27.22
C LEU A 6 -15.91 35.46 -26.14
N ASP A 7 -15.62 34.22 -26.52
CA ASP A 7 -15.37 33.14 -25.57
C ASP A 7 -14.07 33.36 -24.78
N ALA A 8 -13.02 33.84 -25.44
CA ALA A 8 -11.78 34.22 -24.78
C ALA A 8 -11.98 35.39 -23.81
N GLN A 9 -12.74 36.42 -24.21
CA GLN A 9 -13.09 37.54 -23.33
C GLN A 9 -13.88 37.08 -22.10
N ARG A 10 -14.89 36.21 -22.29
CA ARG A 10 -15.67 35.63 -21.18
C ARG A 10 -14.78 34.79 -20.26
N ALA A 11 -13.83 34.04 -20.81
CA ALA A 11 -12.88 33.29 -20.00
C ALA A 11 -12.00 34.23 -19.14
N MET A 12 -11.53 35.36 -19.69
CA MET A 12 -10.73 36.33 -18.91
C MET A 12 -11.55 36.93 -17.78
N MET A 13 -12.79 37.35 -18.08
CA MET A 13 -13.71 37.87 -17.08
C MET A 13 -13.98 36.83 -15.98
N ARG A 14 -14.14 35.56 -16.36
CA ARG A 14 -14.34 34.47 -15.40
C ARG A 14 -13.14 34.28 -14.48
N ILE A 15 -11.92 34.25 -15.01
CA ILE A 15 -10.68 34.12 -14.22
C ILE A 15 -10.60 35.24 -13.18
N VAL A 16 -10.89 36.48 -13.59
CA VAL A 16 -10.88 37.64 -12.69
C VAL A 16 -12.00 37.54 -11.66
N SER A 17 -13.22 37.16 -12.06
CA SER A 17 -14.36 37.11 -11.15
C SER A 17 -14.28 35.97 -10.12
N THR A 18 -13.73 34.82 -10.49
CA THR A 18 -13.57 33.67 -9.58
C THR A 18 -12.24 33.69 -8.82
N GLY A 19 -11.31 34.55 -9.21
CA GLY A 19 -9.95 34.61 -8.67
C GLY A 19 -9.05 33.43 -9.09
N GLN A 20 -9.53 32.53 -9.96
CA GLN A 20 -8.81 31.32 -10.37
C GLN A 20 -9.26 30.78 -11.74
N ALA A 21 -8.40 30.00 -12.40
CA ALA A 21 -8.72 29.28 -13.62
C ALA A 21 -8.93 27.78 -13.36
N GLN A 22 -9.99 27.22 -13.93
CA GLN A 22 -10.34 25.80 -13.88
C GLN A 22 -10.80 25.32 -15.27
N PHE A 23 -9.91 25.39 -16.26
CA PHE A 23 -10.18 24.93 -17.62
C PHE A 23 -8.88 24.48 -18.28
N GLY A 24 -8.98 23.67 -19.33
CA GLY A 24 -7.82 23.24 -20.11
C GLY A 24 -6.77 22.57 -19.22
N ILE A 25 -5.53 23.04 -19.30
CA ILE A 25 -4.43 22.54 -18.47
C ILE A 25 -4.62 22.74 -16.96
N TYR A 26 -5.59 23.54 -16.53
CA TYR A 26 -5.93 23.81 -15.13
C TYR A 26 -7.19 23.07 -14.64
N ALA A 27 -7.84 22.26 -15.49
CA ALA A 27 -9.10 21.61 -15.14
C ALA A 27 -8.99 20.72 -13.89
N ASP A 28 -7.92 19.92 -13.80
CA ASP A 28 -7.69 18.97 -12.70
C ASP A 28 -6.97 19.59 -11.50
N ALA A 29 -6.36 20.77 -11.68
CA ALA A 29 -5.65 21.49 -10.63
C ALA A 29 -5.78 23.00 -10.90
N PRO A 30 -6.83 23.64 -10.35
CA PRO A 30 -7.07 25.07 -10.54
C PRO A 30 -5.87 25.91 -10.12
N GLN A 31 -5.67 27.04 -10.79
CA GLN A 31 -4.56 27.96 -10.52
C GLN A 31 -5.08 29.38 -10.24
N PRO A 32 -4.44 30.14 -9.33
CA PRO A 32 -4.81 31.53 -9.06
C PRO A 32 -4.77 32.41 -10.32
N ALA A 33 -5.61 33.44 -10.35
CA ALA A 33 -5.77 34.30 -11.54
C ALA A 33 -4.47 34.94 -12.02
N VAL A 34 -3.65 35.49 -11.11
CA VAL A 34 -2.43 36.23 -11.45
C VAL A 34 -1.42 35.40 -12.28
N PRO A 35 -0.95 34.22 -11.83
CA PRO A 35 -0.04 33.40 -12.64
C PRO A 35 -0.68 32.91 -13.95
N VAL A 36 -1.99 32.66 -13.97
CA VAL A 36 -2.69 32.28 -15.21
C VAL A 36 -2.72 33.42 -16.23
N LEU A 37 -2.91 34.66 -15.78
CA LEU A 37 -2.86 35.82 -16.67
C LEU A 37 -1.44 36.02 -17.24
N GLU A 38 -0.40 35.72 -16.48
CA GLU A 38 0.99 35.71 -16.99
C GLU A 38 1.23 34.57 -18.00
N ASP A 39 0.66 33.39 -17.78
CA ASP A 39 0.66 32.28 -18.74
C ASP A 39 0.01 32.69 -20.07
N ILE A 40 -1.16 33.31 -20.00
CA ILE A 40 -1.88 33.83 -21.18
C ILE A 40 -1.04 34.88 -21.87
N ARG A 41 -0.45 35.81 -21.13
CA ARG A 41 0.40 36.87 -21.69
C ARG A 41 1.59 36.32 -22.46
N LEU A 42 2.22 35.25 -21.98
CA LEU A 42 3.30 34.57 -22.71
C LEU A 42 2.77 33.98 -24.02
N LEU A 43 1.71 33.17 -23.96
CA LEU A 43 1.16 32.50 -25.14
C LEU A 43 0.62 33.49 -26.17
N SER A 44 -0.06 34.56 -25.73
CA SER A 44 -0.54 35.65 -26.57
C SER A 44 0.59 36.36 -27.30
N ARG A 45 1.73 36.59 -26.65
CA ARG A 45 2.91 37.18 -27.29
C ARG A 45 3.48 36.25 -28.35
N THR A 46 3.74 35.00 -27.98
CA THR A 46 4.31 34.00 -28.90
C THR A 46 3.42 33.76 -30.11
N ALA A 47 2.10 33.74 -29.94
CA ALA A 47 1.15 33.56 -31.04
C ALA A 47 1.15 34.74 -32.02
N ARG A 48 1.19 35.98 -31.50
CA ARG A 48 1.29 37.18 -32.35
C ARG A 48 2.59 37.21 -33.14
N ASP A 49 3.71 36.96 -32.46
CA ASP A 49 5.03 36.89 -33.09
C ASP A 49 5.08 35.81 -34.18
N ALA A 50 4.38 34.68 -33.96
CA ALA A 50 4.31 33.60 -34.94
C ALA A 50 3.53 34.00 -36.20
N ILE A 51 2.39 34.69 -36.08
CA ILE A 51 1.60 35.18 -37.23
C ILE A 51 2.45 36.10 -38.09
N VAL A 52 3.09 37.08 -37.45
CA VAL A 52 3.86 38.14 -38.13
C VAL A 52 5.11 37.57 -38.80
N GLY A 53 5.75 36.59 -38.15
CA GLY A 53 6.86 35.85 -38.73
C GLY A 53 6.45 34.85 -39.81
N GLY A 54 5.17 34.76 -40.20
CA GLY A 54 4.67 33.84 -41.22
C GLY A 54 4.75 32.37 -40.82
N HIS A 55 4.83 32.05 -39.52
CA HIS A 55 4.92 30.68 -39.05
C HIS A 55 3.55 30.02 -39.07
N SER A 56 3.50 28.74 -39.45
CA SER A 56 2.27 27.95 -39.40
C SER A 56 1.77 27.79 -37.96
N ILE A 57 0.64 28.42 -37.65
CA ILE A 57 -0.15 28.21 -36.44
C ILE A 57 -1.63 28.11 -36.80
N ASP A 58 -2.43 27.39 -36.00
CA ASP A 58 -3.87 27.31 -36.20
C ASP A 58 -4.57 28.62 -35.75
N ALA A 59 -4.67 29.56 -36.68
CA ALA A 59 -5.40 30.82 -36.52
C ALA A 59 -6.81 30.78 -37.11
N SER A 60 -7.30 29.59 -37.54
CA SER A 60 -8.64 29.41 -38.13
C SER A 60 -9.80 30.04 -37.33
N PRO A 61 -9.81 30.09 -35.99
CA PRO A 61 -10.94 30.61 -35.22
C PRO A 61 -11.09 32.14 -35.27
N LEU A 62 -10.05 32.85 -35.69
CA LEU A 62 -10.07 34.31 -35.81
C LEU A 62 -10.73 34.77 -37.12
N GLY A 63 -10.74 33.91 -38.14
CA GLY A 63 -11.16 34.28 -39.49
C GLY A 63 -10.16 35.20 -40.20
N ARG A 64 -10.22 35.21 -41.54
CA ARG A 64 -9.28 35.97 -42.39
C ARG A 64 -9.34 37.49 -42.16
N GLU A 65 -10.54 38.02 -41.92
CA GLU A 65 -10.76 39.45 -41.73
C GLU A 65 -10.04 39.98 -40.48
N LEU A 66 -10.16 39.29 -39.34
CA LEU A 66 -9.51 39.72 -38.10
C LEU A 66 -7.99 39.58 -38.15
N ILE A 67 -7.49 38.54 -38.84
CA ILE A 67 -6.05 38.37 -39.10
C ILE A 67 -5.52 39.53 -39.96
N GLY A 68 -6.23 39.88 -41.04
CA GLY A 68 -5.85 41.01 -41.89
C GLY A 68 -5.85 42.34 -41.13
N LEU A 69 -6.89 42.60 -40.33
CA LEU A 69 -6.94 43.78 -39.46
C LEU A 69 -5.77 43.81 -38.46
N PHE A 70 -5.42 42.67 -37.90
CA PHE A 70 -4.30 42.54 -36.97
C PHE A 70 -2.96 42.86 -37.65
N GLU A 71 -2.69 42.26 -38.81
CA GLU A 71 -1.49 42.51 -39.61
C GLU A 71 -1.36 43.99 -39.99
N MET A 72 -2.48 44.67 -40.25
CA MET A 72 -2.53 46.10 -40.56
C MET A 72 -2.46 47.03 -39.33
N SER A 73 -2.64 46.52 -38.11
CA SER A 73 -2.87 47.33 -36.91
C SER A 73 -1.63 47.65 -36.05
N GLU A 74 -0.52 46.92 -36.20
CA GLU A 74 0.69 47.13 -35.39
C GLU A 74 1.89 47.47 -36.29
N ASP A 75 2.73 48.43 -35.89
CA ASP A 75 4.02 48.71 -36.54
C ASP A 75 5.00 47.57 -36.21
N TRP A 76 5.02 46.53 -37.04
CA TRP A 76 5.76 45.27 -36.84
C TRP A 76 7.32 45.38 -36.86
N THR A 77 7.89 46.55 -36.59
CA THR A 77 9.34 46.71 -36.46
C THR A 77 9.84 46.18 -35.12
N ARG A 78 10.49 45.02 -35.16
CA ARG A 78 11.50 44.34 -34.28
C ARG A 78 11.62 44.63 -32.76
N ALA A 79 10.72 45.37 -32.12
CA ALA A 79 10.76 45.70 -30.70
C ALA A 79 9.36 45.90 -30.07
N ILE A 80 8.34 45.14 -30.51
CA ILE A 80 7.01 45.17 -29.88
C ILE A 80 7.08 44.44 -28.54
N ARG A 81 7.29 45.24 -27.49
CA ARG A 81 7.50 44.82 -26.10
C ARG A 81 6.18 44.44 -25.45
N ALA A 82 5.99 43.15 -25.20
CA ALA A 82 5.25 42.59 -24.07
C ALA A 82 3.76 42.97 -23.84
N ARG A 83 3.18 43.94 -24.56
CA ARG A 83 1.79 44.38 -24.52
C ARG A 83 1.33 44.71 -25.96
N PRO A 84 0.09 44.38 -26.32
CA PRO A 84 -0.51 44.83 -27.58
C PRO A 84 -0.79 46.33 -27.51
N ASP A 85 -0.42 47.07 -28.56
CA ASP A 85 -0.70 48.51 -28.67
C ASP A 85 -2.08 48.75 -29.31
N SER A 86 -2.66 47.73 -29.94
CA SER A 86 -4.00 47.77 -30.52
C SER A 86 -4.98 46.81 -29.81
N ALA A 87 -6.25 47.20 -29.75
CA ALA A 87 -7.33 46.35 -29.23
C ALA A 87 -7.48 45.06 -30.05
N VAL A 88 -7.21 45.13 -31.35
CA VAL A 88 -7.21 43.98 -32.27
C VAL A 88 -6.07 43.02 -31.93
N GLY A 89 -4.86 43.52 -31.68
CA GLY A 89 -3.72 42.72 -31.24
C GLY A 89 -3.99 42.03 -29.91
N ALA A 90 -4.61 42.73 -28.95
CA ALA A 90 -5.04 42.13 -27.69
C ALA A 90 -6.05 40.99 -27.91
N ALA A 91 -7.08 41.24 -28.71
CA ALA A 91 -8.11 40.24 -29.01
C ALA A 91 -7.53 39.00 -29.69
N VAL A 92 -6.69 39.16 -30.71
CA VAL A 92 -6.02 38.06 -31.44
C VAL A 92 -5.13 37.26 -30.48
N GLY A 93 -4.23 37.94 -29.76
CA GLY A 93 -3.30 37.29 -28.84
C GLY A 93 -4.03 36.54 -27.72
N THR A 94 -4.99 37.17 -27.05
CA THR A 94 -5.74 36.54 -25.95
C THR A 94 -6.56 35.36 -26.44
N THR A 95 -7.16 35.44 -27.62
CA THR A 95 -7.95 34.34 -28.19
C THR A 95 -7.09 33.11 -28.48
N LEU A 96 -5.92 33.31 -29.10
CA LEU A 96 -5.00 32.21 -29.38
C LEU A 96 -4.35 31.66 -28.12
N GLY A 97 -3.98 32.52 -27.17
CA GLY A 97 -3.44 32.10 -25.87
C GLY A 97 -4.45 31.26 -25.08
N HIS A 98 -5.70 31.71 -24.98
CA HIS A 98 -6.79 30.97 -24.34
C HIS A 98 -7.03 29.62 -25.03
N ARG A 99 -7.08 29.57 -26.37
CA ARG A 99 -7.24 28.32 -27.12
C ARG A 99 -6.05 27.37 -26.93
N ALA A 100 -4.82 27.87 -26.87
CA ALA A 100 -3.66 27.04 -26.57
C ALA A 100 -3.81 26.37 -25.19
N LEU A 101 -4.28 27.12 -24.18
CA LEU A 101 -4.51 26.59 -22.83
C LEU A 101 -5.51 25.43 -22.76
N THR A 102 -6.38 25.25 -23.74
CA THR A 102 -7.30 24.10 -23.76
C THR A 102 -6.64 22.80 -24.25
N ASN A 103 -5.44 22.85 -24.82
CA ASN A 103 -4.75 21.68 -25.37
C ASN A 103 -3.23 21.72 -25.11
N PRO A 104 -2.69 20.84 -24.23
CA PRO A 104 -1.26 20.74 -23.96
C PRO A 104 -0.37 20.63 -25.22
N ALA A 105 -0.82 19.89 -26.24
CA ALA A 105 -0.04 19.71 -27.47
C ALA A 105 0.03 21.01 -28.29
N ALA A 106 -1.03 21.81 -28.28
CA ALA A 106 -1.04 23.11 -28.95
C ALA A 106 -0.06 24.09 -28.29
N ILE A 107 0.04 24.08 -26.96
CA ILE A 107 1.05 24.87 -26.23
C ILE A 107 2.46 24.47 -26.64
N ILE A 108 2.76 23.17 -26.63
CA ILE A 108 4.10 22.68 -26.99
C ILE A 108 4.44 23.11 -28.42
N SER A 109 3.54 22.90 -29.38
CA SER A 109 3.72 23.30 -30.78
C SER A 109 3.91 24.81 -30.96
N LEU A 110 3.17 25.62 -30.20
CA LEU A 110 3.30 27.07 -30.22
C LEU A 110 4.64 27.54 -29.66
N LEU A 111 5.14 26.93 -28.59
CA LEU A 111 6.37 27.35 -27.92
C LEU A 111 7.66 26.77 -28.55
N GLN A 112 7.56 25.61 -29.19
CA GLN A 112 8.72 24.90 -29.74
C GLN A 112 9.44 25.74 -30.80
N GLY A 113 10.75 25.93 -30.62
CA GLY A 113 11.58 26.76 -31.50
C GLY A 113 11.37 28.28 -31.35
N ARG A 114 10.44 28.72 -30.49
CA ARG A 114 10.09 30.14 -30.30
C ARG A 114 10.46 30.71 -28.94
N LEU A 115 11.03 29.88 -28.05
CA LEU A 115 11.57 30.30 -26.76
C LEU A 115 13.09 30.14 -26.74
N ALA A 116 13.80 31.14 -26.21
CA ALA A 116 15.23 31.03 -25.97
C ALA A 116 15.50 29.99 -24.87
N HIS A 117 16.54 29.18 -25.01
CA HIS A 117 16.91 28.13 -24.06
C HIS A 117 17.26 28.66 -22.64
N SER A 118 17.59 29.94 -22.54
CA SER A 118 17.90 30.68 -21.31
C SER A 118 16.69 31.39 -20.69
N THR A 119 15.50 31.29 -21.30
CA THR A 119 14.29 31.96 -20.79
C THR A 119 13.94 31.42 -19.42
N SER A 120 13.92 32.29 -18.40
CA SER A 120 13.33 31.94 -17.11
C SER A 120 11.81 31.88 -17.25
N TYR A 121 11.20 30.81 -16.74
CA TYR A 121 9.76 30.61 -16.75
C TYR A 121 9.21 30.35 -15.34
N THR A 122 9.95 30.75 -14.30
CA THR A 122 9.57 30.51 -12.90
C THR A 122 8.33 31.30 -12.46
N ALA A 123 7.94 32.34 -13.20
CA ALA A 123 6.74 33.15 -12.93
C ALA A 123 5.43 32.48 -13.38
N HIS A 124 5.52 31.40 -14.16
CA HIS A 124 4.36 30.71 -14.74
C HIS A 124 3.81 29.61 -13.84
N THR A 125 2.59 29.15 -14.10
CA THR A 125 1.99 28.03 -13.34
C THR A 125 2.80 26.73 -13.47
N PRO A 126 2.79 25.82 -12.47
CA PRO A 126 3.48 24.52 -12.55
C PRO A 126 3.18 23.73 -13.84
N GLN A 127 1.92 23.78 -14.28
CA GLN A 127 1.41 23.13 -15.47
C GLN A 127 2.07 23.72 -16.72
N LEU A 128 2.03 25.05 -16.91
CA LEU A 128 2.67 25.68 -18.06
C LEU A 128 4.19 25.52 -18.01
N GLN A 129 4.84 25.62 -16.86
CA GLN A 129 6.29 25.39 -16.72
C GLN A 129 6.70 23.99 -17.22
N THR A 130 5.84 23.00 -17.03
CA THR A 130 6.08 21.62 -17.52
C THR A 130 6.00 21.55 -19.04
N LEU A 131 5.04 22.26 -19.65
CA LEU A 131 4.87 22.33 -21.10
C LEU A 131 5.96 23.17 -21.77
N ILE A 132 6.41 24.26 -21.14
CA ILE A 132 7.59 25.03 -21.57
C ILE A 132 8.83 24.13 -21.56
N ALA A 133 9.05 23.38 -20.48
CA ALA A 133 10.17 22.44 -20.42
C ALA A 133 10.08 21.37 -21.52
N ALA A 134 8.89 20.81 -21.76
CA ALA A 134 8.66 19.84 -22.83
C ALA A 134 8.93 20.42 -24.23
N ALA A 135 8.51 21.66 -24.50
CA ALA A 135 8.79 22.36 -25.76
C ALA A 135 10.30 22.61 -25.98
N LEU A 136 11.09 22.69 -24.90
CA LEU A 136 12.55 22.76 -24.92
C LEU A 136 13.22 21.37 -24.93
N GLY A 137 12.47 20.28 -25.09
CA GLY A 137 12.99 18.91 -25.07
C GLY A 137 13.46 18.43 -23.68
N ARG A 138 13.02 19.09 -22.60
CA ARG A 138 13.41 18.80 -21.22
C ARG A 138 12.26 18.13 -20.48
N ARG A 139 12.59 17.29 -19.49
CA ARG A 139 11.61 16.74 -18.54
C ARG A 139 11.74 17.42 -17.18
N ARG A 140 10.62 17.84 -16.62
CA ARG A 140 10.58 18.47 -15.30
C ARG A 140 10.44 17.41 -14.22
N ARG A 141 11.19 17.56 -13.11
CA ARG A 141 11.12 16.61 -11.99
C ARG A 141 9.83 16.86 -11.18
N PRO A 142 9.16 15.81 -10.67
CA PRO A 142 7.96 15.93 -9.82
C PRO A 142 8.12 16.88 -8.62
N THR A 143 9.27 16.83 -7.93
CA THR A 143 9.56 17.75 -6.82
C THR A 143 9.57 19.21 -7.28
N VAL A 144 10.22 19.50 -8.41
CA VAL A 144 10.32 20.86 -8.95
C VAL A 144 8.95 21.36 -9.42
N PHE A 145 8.10 20.44 -9.92
CA PHE A 145 6.70 20.74 -10.24
C PHE A 145 5.93 21.26 -9.01
N LEU A 146 5.93 20.51 -7.92
CA LEU A 146 5.19 20.88 -6.71
C LEU A 146 5.79 22.12 -6.03
N GLN A 147 7.11 22.29 -6.02
CA GLN A 147 7.77 23.48 -5.46
C GLN A 147 7.44 24.77 -6.22
N SER A 148 7.07 24.68 -7.51
CA SER A 148 6.65 25.85 -8.28
C SER A 148 5.20 26.25 -8.10
N ALA A 149 4.44 25.56 -7.26
CA ALA A 149 3.10 26.02 -6.92
C ALA A 149 3.17 27.46 -6.36
N PRO A 150 2.18 28.31 -6.63
CA PRO A 150 2.14 29.65 -6.06
C PRO A 150 2.24 29.58 -4.53
N PRO A 151 3.08 30.44 -3.90
CA PRO A 151 3.21 30.44 -2.45
C PRO A 151 1.87 30.89 -1.84
N SER A 152 1.35 30.11 -0.90
CA SER A 152 0.11 30.43 -0.18
C SER A 152 0.32 31.35 1.03
N GLY A 153 1.58 31.54 1.45
CA GLY A 153 1.92 32.26 2.68
C GLY A 153 1.79 31.42 3.95
N VAL A 154 1.21 30.22 3.86
CA VAL A 154 1.14 29.25 4.96
C VAL A 154 2.51 28.59 5.14
N SER A 155 2.99 28.51 6.39
CA SER A 155 4.29 27.90 6.66
C SER A 155 4.23 26.37 6.45
N PRO A 156 5.35 25.73 6.07
CA PRO A 156 5.40 24.28 5.94
C PRO A 156 5.04 23.55 7.25
N GLU A 157 5.37 24.13 8.40
CA GLU A 157 5.04 23.58 9.73
C GLU A 157 3.54 23.60 9.98
N GLU A 158 2.87 24.71 9.64
CA GLU A 158 1.41 24.81 9.76
C GLU A 158 0.72 23.81 8.82
N ARG A 159 1.25 23.60 7.62
CA ARG A 159 0.74 22.55 6.73
C ARG A 159 1.01 21.15 7.29
N ALA A 160 2.18 20.91 7.86
CA ALA A 160 2.53 19.64 8.48
C ALA A 160 1.65 19.31 9.70
N ARG A 161 1.11 20.33 10.38
CA ARG A 161 0.10 20.19 11.45
C ARG A 161 -1.20 19.56 10.94
N LYS A 162 -1.56 19.80 9.67
CA LYS A 162 -2.83 19.37 9.05
C LYS A 162 -2.76 18.03 8.31
N VAL A 163 -1.57 17.42 8.21
CA VAL A 163 -1.34 16.18 7.44
C VAL A 163 -0.73 15.11 8.34
N PRO A 164 -1.18 13.84 8.27
CA PRO A 164 -0.52 12.74 8.98
C PRO A 164 0.91 12.48 8.48
N ALA A 165 1.74 11.78 9.26
CA ALA A 165 3.10 11.42 8.78
C ALA A 165 3.06 10.45 7.59
N GLN A 166 2.01 9.63 7.52
CA GLN A 166 1.67 8.81 6.36
C GLN A 166 0.35 9.28 5.78
N LEU A 167 0.34 9.65 4.51
CA LEU A 167 -0.88 10.13 3.85
C LEU A 167 -1.99 9.07 3.91
N TRP A 168 -3.24 9.52 3.99
CA TRP A 168 -4.43 8.69 4.17
C TRP A 168 -4.51 7.51 3.20
N GLY A 169 -5.02 6.37 3.69
CA GLY A 169 -5.11 5.11 2.93
C GLY A 169 -5.83 5.27 1.59
N ASP A 170 -6.96 5.99 1.57
CA ASP A 170 -7.75 6.22 0.35
C ASP A 170 -6.98 7.01 -0.72
N TRP A 171 -6.19 8.01 -0.28
CA TRP A 171 -5.31 8.76 -1.17
C TRP A 171 -4.19 7.89 -1.73
N ILE A 172 -3.69 6.94 -0.94
CA ILE A 172 -2.64 6.02 -1.36
C ILE A 172 -3.16 4.95 -2.31
N ALA A 173 -4.34 4.38 -2.05
CA ALA A 173 -5.00 3.47 -2.98
C ALA A 173 -5.19 4.09 -4.37
N GLN A 174 -5.45 5.40 -4.41
CA GLN A 174 -5.75 6.13 -5.64
C GLN A 174 -4.52 6.72 -6.36
N TYR A 175 -3.55 7.26 -5.63
CA TYR A 175 -2.49 8.10 -6.20
C TYR A 175 -1.07 7.55 -6.04
N ALA A 176 -0.88 6.44 -5.31
CA ALA A 176 0.45 5.87 -5.13
C ALA A 176 1.01 5.26 -6.43
N PRO A 177 2.34 5.34 -6.66
CA PRO A 177 2.96 4.64 -7.78
C PRO A 177 2.87 3.11 -7.60
N LEU A 178 2.42 2.40 -8.65
CA LEU A 178 2.19 0.94 -8.64
C LEU A 178 3.39 0.07 -8.23
N ARG A 179 4.63 0.56 -8.38
CA ARG A 179 5.87 -0.21 -8.16
C ARG A 179 6.58 0.13 -6.86
N VAL A 180 5.91 0.82 -5.95
CA VAL A 180 6.49 1.22 -4.66
C VAL A 180 5.60 0.72 -3.54
N ASP A 181 6.24 0.32 -2.45
CA ASP A 181 5.54 -0.03 -1.22
C ASP A 181 4.67 1.14 -0.74
N ASN A 182 3.42 0.83 -0.36
CA ASN A 182 2.41 1.82 0.02
C ASN A 182 2.81 2.61 1.27
N GLU A 183 3.56 2.02 2.21
CA GLU A 183 4.01 2.70 3.43
C GLU A 183 5.03 3.80 3.09
N ILE A 184 5.96 3.47 2.19
CA ILE A 184 6.98 4.40 1.70
C ILE A 184 6.33 5.48 0.83
N ALA A 185 5.39 5.10 -0.03
CA ALA A 185 4.61 6.03 -0.85
C ALA A 185 3.78 7.00 0.00
N ALA A 186 3.14 6.52 1.07
CA ALA A 186 2.39 7.32 2.02
C ALA A 186 3.23 8.42 2.67
N SER A 187 4.42 8.04 3.13
CA SER A 187 5.39 8.98 3.73
C SER A 187 5.89 10.01 2.70
N ALA A 188 6.15 9.56 1.46
CA ALA A 188 6.62 10.43 0.39
C ALA A 188 5.57 11.46 -0.05
N LEU A 189 4.32 11.03 -0.22
CA LEU A 189 3.23 11.90 -0.66
C LEU A 189 2.79 12.85 0.45
N ALA A 190 2.81 12.44 1.73
CA ALA A 190 2.60 13.36 2.85
C ALA A 190 3.65 14.48 2.86
N ALA A 191 4.94 14.13 2.73
CA ALA A 191 6.01 15.13 2.61
C ALA A 191 5.85 15.99 1.34
N ALA A 192 5.34 15.43 0.24
CA ALA A 192 5.05 16.16 -0.99
C ALA A 192 4.00 17.25 -0.81
N VAL A 193 2.93 16.97 -0.07
CA VAL A 193 1.94 17.97 0.33
C VAL A 193 2.61 19.08 1.14
N VAL A 194 3.45 18.72 2.12
CA VAL A 194 4.14 19.69 3.00
C VAL A 194 5.07 20.63 2.22
N PHE A 195 5.91 20.15 1.28
CA PHE A 195 6.84 21.04 0.56
C PHE A 195 6.21 21.78 -0.63
N THR A 196 4.98 21.47 -1.03
CA THR A 196 4.33 22.10 -2.20
C THR A 196 4.28 23.63 -2.05
N GLY A 197 4.72 24.36 -3.08
CA GLY A 197 4.80 25.83 -3.07
C GLY A 197 5.88 26.42 -2.15
N THR A 198 6.81 25.59 -1.66
CA THR A 198 7.90 26.01 -0.77
C THR A 198 9.27 25.74 -1.40
N ARG A 199 10.34 26.24 -0.76
CA ARG A 199 11.73 25.90 -1.13
C ARG A 199 12.29 24.70 -0.36
N LEU A 200 11.49 24.04 0.48
CA LEU A 200 11.95 22.89 1.24
C LEU A 200 12.31 21.74 0.31
N THR A 201 13.39 21.05 0.64
CA THR A 201 13.69 19.75 0.02
C THR A 201 12.68 18.71 0.50
N HIS A 202 12.50 17.64 -0.28
CA HIS A 202 11.63 16.54 0.12
C HIS A 202 12.05 15.93 1.47
N SER A 203 13.35 15.78 1.71
CA SER A 203 13.87 15.28 2.99
C SER A 203 13.64 16.23 4.16
N ALA A 204 13.70 17.55 3.95
CA ALA A 204 13.42 18.53 5.00
C ALA A 204 11.93 18.52 5.37
N ALA A 205 11.03 18.47 4.39
CA ALA A 205 9.60 18.35 4.66
C ALA A 205 9.23 17.00 5.29
N LEU A 206 9.90 15.92 4.91
CA LEU A 206 9.74 14.62 5.57
C LEU A 206 10.16 14.67 7.04
N ALA A 207 11.23 15.38 7.37
CA ALA A 207 11.69 15.53 8.75
C ALA A 207 10.71 16.31 9.65
N LEU A 208 9.83 17.15 9.08
CA LEU A 208 8.74 17.80 9.82
C LEU A 208 7.62 16.82 10.22
N LEU A 209 7.51 15.70 9.51
CA LEU A 209 6.47 14.69 9.71
C LEU A 209 6.98 13.48 10.49
N ASP A 210 8.13 12.94 10.08
CA ASP A 210 8.82 11.81 10.71
C ASP A 210 10.34 12.01 10.59
N PRO A 211 11.00 12.49 11.66
CA PRO A 211 12.45 12.69 11.71
C PRO A 211 13.27 11.41 11.47
N HIS A 212 12.69 10.23 11.70
CA HIS A 212 13.35 8.93 11.59
C HIS A 212 13.02 8.19 10.29
N ALA A 213 12.34 8.86 9.35
CA ALA A 213 11.95 8.25 8.09
C ALA A 213 13.18 7.85 7.23
N PRO A 214 13.09 6.75 6.45
CA PRO A 214 14.15 6.32 5.53
C PRO A 214 14.22 7.22 4.29
N SER A 215 14.77 8.43 4.45
CA SER A 215 14.77 9.51 3.45
C SER A 215 15.21 9.10 2.04
N ARG A 216 16.18 8.19 1.92
CA ARG A 216 16.66 7.66 0.63
C ARG A 216 15.57 6.87 -0.12
N GLN A 217 14.84 6.01 0.57
CA GLN A 217 13.76 5.21 -0.02
C GLN A 217 12.57 6.11 -0.38
N VAL A 218 12.23 7.05 0.50
CA VAL A 218 11.15 8.01 0.30
C VAL A 218 11.42 8.92 -0.91
N THR A 219 12.66 9.38 -1.08
CA THR A 219 13.06 10.16 -2.28
C THR A 219 12.97 9.34 -3.58
N HIS A 220 13.18 8.01 -3.49
CA HIS A 220 13.03 7.13 -4.66
C HIS A 220 11.59 7.11 -5.18
N VAL A 221 10.58 7.25 -4.30
CA VAL A 221 9.17 7.35 -4.70
C VAL A 221 8.95 8.49 -5.69
N MET A 222 9.48 9.69 -5.41
CA MET A 222 9.31 10.85 -6.29
C MET A 222 10.01 10.66 -7.64
N ARG A 223 11.12 9.90 -7.66
CA ARG A 223 11.80 9.54 -8.91
C ARG A 223 10.99 8.55 -9.73
N GLU A 224 10.41 7.55 -9.08
CA GLU A 224 9.56 6.54 -9.74
C GLU A 224 8.25 7.16 -10.24
N LEU A 225 7.65 8.05 -9.46
CA LEU A 225 6.52 8.86 -9.89
C LEU A 225 6.85 9.59 -11.19
N GLY A 226 8.02 10.22 -11.31
CA GLY A 226 8.43 10.91 -12.54
C GLY A 226 8.63 10.01 -13.78
N ARG A 227 8.61 8.68 -13.61
CA ARG A 227 8.68 7.71 -14.72
C ARG A 227 7.32 7.12 -15.09
N SER A 228 6.31 7.26 -14.24
CA SER A 228 4.99 6.67 -14.46
C SER A 228 4.12 7.54 -15.38
N THR A 229 3.16 6.92 -16.07
CA THR A 229 2.15 7.63 -16.86
C THR A 229 1.14 8.38 -15.99
N HIS A 230 0.87 7.91 -14.77
CA HIS A 230 -0.12 8.49 -13.84
C HIS A 230 0.40 9.70 -13.04
N HIS A 231 1.67 10.08 -13.24
CA HIS A 231 2.32 11.10 -12.41
C HIS A 231 1.62 12.46 -12.43
N VAL A 232 1.07 12.88 -13.58
CA VAL A 232 0.37 14.16 -13.72
C VAL A 232 -0.86 14.19 -12.81
N THR A 233 -1.64 13.11 -12.77
CA THR A 233 -2.83 13.00 -11.93
C THR A 233 -2.48 13.09 -10.44
N THR A 234 -1.48 12.33 -9.99
CA THR A 234 -0.99 12.40 -8.60
C THR A 234 -0.48 13.80 -8.25
N LEU A 235 0.30 14.42 -9.14
CA LEU A 235 0.84 15.76 -8.90
C LEU A 235 -0.26 16.83 -8.82
N HIS A 236 -1.27 16.76 -9.67
CA HIS A 236 -2.44 17.64 -9.62
C HIS A 236 -3.27 17.42 -8.35
N ALA A 237 -3.43 16.17 -7.92
CA ALA A 237 -4.10 15.85 -6.66
C ALA A 237 -3.34 16.43 -5.45
N VAL A 238 -2.00 16.34 -5.42
CA VAL A 238 -1.18 16.94 -4.37
C VAL A 238 -1.27 18.48 -4.38
N LEU A 239 -1.28 19.12 -5.57
CA LEU A 239 -1.50 20.58 -5.67
C LEU A 239 -2.84 21.00 -5.06
N ARG A 240 -3.92 20.28 -5.42
CA ARG A 240 -5.26 20.56 -4.88
C ARG A 240 -5.32 20.35 -3.38
N LEU A 241 -4.72 19.28 -2.89
CA LEU A 241 -4.68 18.96 -1.48
C LEU A 241 -3.93 20.05 -0.69
N ALA A 242 -2.76 20.47 -1.16
CA ALA A 242 -2.01 21.56 -0.51
C ALA A 242 -2.84 22.86 -0.47
N ALA A 243 -3.48 23.23 -1.58
CA ALA A 243 -4.35 24.42 -1.63
C ALA A 243 -5.57 24.32 -0.69
N LEU A 244 -6.18 23.13 -0.58
CA LEU A 244 -7.28 22.87 0.33
C LEU A 244 -6.85 23.07 1.79
N LEU A 245 -5.72 22.47 2.17
CA LEU A 245 -5.20 22.55 3.54
C LEU A 245 -4.72 23.95 3.92
N ASP A 246 -4.27 24.74 2.94
CA ASP A 246 -3.85 26.12 3.17
C ASP A 246 -5.04 27.08 3.34
N THR A 247 -6.22 26.74 2.82
CA THR A 247 -7.41 27.60 2.83
C THR A 247 -8.47 27.18 3.84
N GLN A 248 -8.48 25.91 4.25
CA GLN A 248 -9.46 25.35 5.17
C GLN A 248 -8.82 24.95 6.50
N ASP A 249 -9.58 25.13 7.57
CA ASP A 249 -9.26 24.50 8.84
C ASP A 249 -9.65 23.02 8.80
N VAL A 250 -8.81 22.19 9.41
CA VAL A 250 -9.00 20.75 9.48
C VAL A 250 -9.34 20.37 10.93
N PRO A 251 -10.20 19.37 11.15
CA PRO A 251 -10.68 19.03 12.48
C PRO A 251 -9.66 18.25 13.33
N ILE A 252 -8.57 17.75 12.73
CA ILE A 252 -7.53 17.00 13.43
C ILE A 252 -6.20 17.75 13.39
N ASP A 253 -5.63 18.03 14.56
CA ASP A 253 -4.25 18.45 14.69
C ASP A 253 -3.32 17.22 14.66
N TYR A 254 -2.84 16.88 13.48
CA TYR A 254 -1.96 15.73 13.30
C TYR A 254 -0.59 15.93 13.96
N ALA A 255 -0.09 17.16 14.12
CA ALA A 255 1.17 17.35 14.85
C ALA A 255 1.00 16.94 16.32
N ARG A 256 -0.11 17.31 16.96
CA ARG A 256 -0.44 16.84 18.30
C ARG A 256 -0.63 15.33 18.35
N ARG A 257 -1.40 14.75 17.43
CA ARG A 257 -1.63 13.29 17.36
C ARG A 257 -0.34 12.50 17.23
N ARG A 258 0.62 12.94 16.41
CA ARG A 258 1.91 12.25 16.21
C ARG A 258 2.74 12.11 17.48
N HIS A 259 2.59 13.02 18.45
CA HIS A 259 3.38 13.08 19.67
C HIS A 259 2.62 12.62 20.92
N LEU A 260 1.37 12.16 20.77
CA LEU A 260 0.58 11.64 21.88
C LEU A 260 1.19 10.33 22.42
N ASP A 261 1.11 10.13 23.74
CA ASP A 261 1.53 8.86 24.34
C ASP A 261 0.43 7.81 24.16
N TYR A 262 0.73 6.79 23.35
CA TYR A 262 -0.18 5.69 23.06
C TYR A 262 0.05 4.47 23.95
N THR A 263 0.96 4.51 24.93
CA THR A 263 1.39 3.32 25.70
C THR A 263 0.23 2.51 26.27
N ASP A 264 -0.80 3.20 26.78
CA ASP A 264 -1.99 2.62 27.39
C ASP A 264 -3.16 2.38 26.43
N LEU A 265 -2.97 2.59 25.13
CA LEU A 265 -4.00 2.34 24.11
C LEU A 265 -4.32 0.85 24.01
N LEU A 266 -5.58 0.49 24.25
CA LEU A 266 -6.16 -0.85 24.15
C LEU A 266 -5.36 -1.92 24.93
N PRO A 267 -5.47 -1.96 26.27
CA PRO A 267 -4.92 -3.03 27.10
C PRO A 267 -5.52 -4.41 26.71
N GLU A 268 -4.78 -5.49 26.96
CA GLU A 268 -5.22 -6.85 26.57
C GLU A 268 -6.54 -7.26 27.24
N SER A 269 -6.78 -6.80 28.47
CA SER A 269 -8.04 -7.01 29.20
C SER A 269 -9.23 -6.35 28.49
N GLN A 270 -9.05 -5.12 28.00
CA GLN A 270 -10.07 -4.38 27.25
C GLN A 270 -10.37 -5.05 25.92
N TRP A 271 -9.35 -5.54 25.20
CA TRP A 271 -9.53 -6.35 24.00
C TRP A 271 -10.31 -7.64 24.27
N GLY A 272 -9.98 -8.35 25.35
CA GLY A 272 -10.69 -9.55 25.76
C GLY A 272 -12.15 -9.30 26.15
N GLN A 273 -12.46 -8.13 26.73
CA GLN A 273 -13.84 -7.70 27.00
C GLN A 273 -14.58 -7.38 25.69
N LEU A 274 -14.01 -6.55 24.83
CA LEU A 274 -14.56 -6.21 23.51
C LEU A 274 -14.90 -7.46 22.69
N CYS A 275 -13.99 -8.42 22.63
CA CYS A 275 -14.20 -9.66 21.88
C CYS A 275 -15.34 -10.50 22.46
N ARG A 276 -15.49 -10.54 23.80
CA ARG A 276 -16.60 -11.22 24.47
C ARG A 276 -17.93 -10.56 24.13
N ASP A 277 -18.00 -9.23 24.21
CA ASP A 277 -19.21 -8.46 23.93
C ASP A 277 -19.63 -8.57 22.45
N ALA A 278 -18.65 -8.63 21.54
CA ALA A 278 -18.88 -8.86 20.12
C ALA A 278 -19.07 -10.34 19.73
N GLY A 279 -18.98 -11.29 20.67
CA GLY A 279 -19.16 -12.72 20.41
C GLY A 279 -18.07 -13.38 19.54
N VAL A 280 -16.87 -12.79 19.44
CA VAL A 280 -15.76 -13.27 18.59
C VAL A 280 -14.54 -13.74 19.39
N SER A 281 -13.79 -14.71 18.86
CA SER A 281 -12.60 -15.18 19.57
C SER A 281 -11.49 -14.10 19.58
N PRO A 282 -10.92 -13.74 20.76
CA PRO A 282 -9.85 -12.74 20.85
C PRO A 282 -8.53 -13.19 20.19
N GLY A 283 -8.42 -14.47 19.83
CA GLY A 283 -7.19 -15.06 19.29
C GLY A 283 -6.12 -15.30 20.36
N SER A 284 -4.94 -15.76 19.92
CA SER A 284 -3.80 -16.08 20.78
C SER A 284 -2.87 -14.88 21.04
N GLY A 285 -3.42 -13.68 21.18
CA GLY A 285 -2.68 -12.41 21.30
C GLY A 285 -2.34 -11.72 19.97
N ARG A 286 -2.12 -12.45 18.87
CA ARG A 286 -1.79 -11.82 17.56
C ARG A 286 -2.83 -10.81 17.08
N ARG A 287 -4.13 -11.08 17.27
CA ARG A 287 -5.20 -10.15 16.88
C ARG A 287 -5.21 -8.89 17.71
N TRP A 288 -4.91 -9.01 19.00
CA TRP A 288 -4.75 -7.86 19.90
C TRP A 288 -3.57 -6.98 19.46
N GLU A 289 -2.41 -7.58 19.17
CA GLU A 289 -1.24 -6.85 18.66
C GLU A 289 -1.57 -6.09 17.37
N LEU A 290 -2.30 -6.71 16.44
CA LEU A 290 -2.73 -6.09 15.19
C LEU A 290 -3.81 -5.00 15.40
N ALA A 291 -4.74 -5.19 16.34
CA ALA A 291 -5.74 -4.19 16.71
C ALA A 291 -5.08 -2.94 17.29
N ARG A 292 -4.11 -3.10 18.20
CA ARG A 292 -3.33 -1.99 18.75
C ARG A 292 -2.54 -1.26 17.66
N ALA A 293 -1.90 -2.00 16.77
CA ALA A 293 -1.15 -1.43 15.65
C ALA A 293 -2.05 -0.63 14.70
N ALA A 294 -3.24 -1.16 14.37
CA ALA A 294 -4.23 -0.48 13.54
C ALA A 294 -4.70 0.83 14.20
N LEU A 295 -5.13 0.78 15.46
CA LEU A 295 -5.56 1.97 16.20
C LEU A 295 -4.44 3.01 16.32
N TYR A 296 -3.21 2.57 16.57
CA TYR A 296 -2.05 3.46 16.63
C TYR A 296 -1.87 4.20 15.30
N GLN A 297 -1.83 3.48 14.17
CA GLN A 297 -1.63 4.08 12.85
C GLN A 297 -2.77 5.04 12.50
N GLU A 298 -4.01 4.68 12.82
CA GLU A 298 -5.21 5.48 12.57
C GLU A 298 -5.23 6.77 13.40
N LEU A 299 -5.00 6.67 14.71
CA LEU A 299 -5.08 7.81 15.62
C LEU A 299 -3.92 8.78 15.48
N SER A 300 -2.70 8.26 15.27
CA SER A 300 -1.48 9.06 15.22
C SER A 300 -1.14 9.57 13.82
N GLY A 301 -1.54 8.82 12.77
CA GLY A 301 -1.05 9.01 11.42
C GLY A 301 0.44 8.65 11.24
N ASN A 302 1.06 8.00 12.23
CA ASN A 302 2.45 7.59 12.21
C ASN A 302 2.64 6.23 11.52
N PRO A 303 3.84 5.97 10.97
CA PRO A 303 4.20 4.64 10.51
C PRO A 303 4.30 3.64 11.66
N LEU A 304 4.06 2.35 11.37
CA LEU A 304 4.15 1.27 12.36
C LEU A 304 5.55 1.17 13.01
N ARG A 305 6.62 1.55 12.31
CA ARG A 305 7.98 1.60 12.87
C ARG A 305 8.12 2.54 14.08
N ALA A 306 7.23 3.53 14.21
CA ALA A 306 7.25 4.52 15.28
C ALA A 306 6.41 4.09 16.50
N MET A 307 5.81 2.90 16.47
CA MET A 307 5.03 2.38 17.61
C MET A 307 5.85 2.35 18.91
N PRO A 308 5.20 2.49 20.08
CA PRO A 308 5.88 2.43 21.37
C PRO A 308 6.73 1.17 21.51
N THR A 309 7.99 1.32 21.95
CA THR A 309 8.95 0.22 22.08
C THR A 309 8.53 -0.83 23.11
N ALA A 310 7.68 -0.45 24.06
CA ALA A 310 7.08 -1.35 25.05
C ALA A 310 6.12 -2.39 24.41
N TRP A 311 5.66 -2.15 23.18
CA TRP A 311 4.76 -3.06 22.49
C TRP A 311 5.56 -4.17 21.78
N HIS A 312 5.06 -5.40 21.81
CA HIS A 312 5.63 -6.49 21.02
C HIS A 312 5.30 -6.28 19.54
N THR A 313 6.23 -5.71 18.76
CA THR A 313 6.02 -5.33 17.35
C THR A 313 6.31 -6.46 16.35
N THR A 314 6.82 -7.61 16.79
CA THR A 314 7.33 -8.68 15.92
C THR A 314 6.29 -9.25 14.95
N ARG A 315 4.99 -9.12 15.24
CA ARG A 315 3.91 -9.68 14.41
C ARG A 315 3.07 -8.63 13.68
N ALA A 316 3.33 -7.34 13.90
CA ALA A 316 2.59 -6.22 13.33
C ALA A 316 3.35 -5.65 12.12
N SER A 317 3.22 -6.33 10.96
CA SER A 317 3.71 -5.78 9.69
C SER A 317 2.59 -5.03 8.96
N PRO A 318 2.92 -4.05 8.08
CA PRO A 318 1.90 -3.29 7.35
C PRO A 318 0.89 -4.16 6.58
N PRO A 319 1.31 -5.20 5.82
CA PRO A 319 0.36 -6.09 5.15
C PRO A 319 -0.53 -6.89 6.13
N ALA A 320 0.01 -7.26 7.31
CA ALA A 320 -0.76 -7.99 8.31
C ALA A 320 -1.82 -7.10 8.97
N VAL A 321 -1.49 -5.82 9.21
CA VAL A 321 -2.42 -4.81 9.74
C VAL A 321 -3.50 -4.49 8.71
N ALA A 322 -3.13 -4.22 7.46
CA ALA A 322 -4.08 -3.96 6.39
C ALA A 322 -5.10 -5.10 6.23
N ARG A 323 -4.62 -6.35 6.12
CA ARG A 323 -5.49 -7.53 6.02
C ARG A 323 -6.36 -7.71 7.27
N PHE A 324 -5.83 -7.44 8.46
CA PHE A 324 -6.61 -7.49 9.69
C PHE A 324 -7.77 -6.48 9.67
N VAL A 325 -7.51 -5.25 9.22
CA VAL A 325 -8.51 -4.19 9.09
C VAL A 325 -9.56 -4.56 8.05
N GLU A 326 -9.15 -5.09 6.89
CA GLU A 326 -10.09 -5.59 5.86
C GLU A 326 -10.98 -6.70 6.40
N GLU A 327 -10.46 -7.61 7.23
CA GLU A 327 -11.19 -8.74 7.79
C GLU A 327 -11.98 -8.40 9.08
N LEU A 328 -12.00 -7.14 9.55
CA LEU A 328 -12.65 -6.76 10.81
C LEU A 328 -14.18 -6.96 10.76
N PRO A 329 -14.76 -7.73 11.70
CA PRO A 329 -16.21 -7.78 11.85
C PRO A 329 -16.77 -6.40 12.20
N PRO A 330 -17.95 -6.01 11.66
CA PRO A 330 -18.53 -4.68 11.90
C PRO A 330 -18.69 -4.31 13.38
N ALA A 331 -19.08 -5.27 14.23
CA ALA A 331 -19.22 -5.05 15.67
C ALA A 331 -17.87 -4.76 16.36
N VAL A 332 -16.80 -5.45 15.94
CA VAL A 332 -15.45 -5.22 16.45
C VAL A 332 -14.93 -3.86 15.98
N ARG A 333 -15.19 -3.50 14.71
CA ARG A 333 -14.84 -2.18 14.16
C ARG A 333 -15.51 -1.05 14.97
N ALA A 334 -16.83 -1.09 15.13
CA ALA A 334 -17.55 -0.07 15.88
C ALA A 334 -17.06 0.05 17.34
N ALA A 335 -16.72 -1.07 17.98
CA ALA A 335 -16.16 -1.06 19.33
C ALA A 335 -14.73 -0.49 19.37
N LEU A 336 -13.90 -0.76 18.37
CA LEU A 336 -12.57 -0.14 18.24
C LEU A 336 -12.68 1.37 18.01
N ASP A 337 -13.62 1.81 17.17
CA ASP A 337 -13.88 3.24 16.91
C ASP A 337 -14.30 3.96 18.21
N GLN A 338 -15.13 3.31 19.02
CA GLN A 338 -15.54 3.82 20.34
C GLN A 338 -14.35 3.93 21.30
N ILE A 339 -13.51 2.88 21.40
CA ILE A 339 -12.30 2.90 22.23
C ILE A 339 -11.36 4.02 21.78
N ALA A 340 -11.23 4.22 20.46
CA ALA A 340 -10.39 5.26 19.90
C ALA A 340 -10.90 6.66 20.29
N ALA A 341 -12.21 6.90 20.21
CA ALA A 341 -12.83 8.15 20.63
C ALA A 341 -12.67 8.40 22.13
N GLU A 342 -12.93 7.40 22.98
CA GLU A 342 -12.76 7.48 24.43
C GLU A 342 -11.31 7.77 24.82
N PHE A 343 -10.35 7.14 24.13
CA PHE A 343 -8.93 7.37 24.35
C PHE A 343 -8.52 8.82 24.07
N LEU A 344 -9.05 9.42 23.00
CA LEU A 344 -8.81 10.83 22.68
C LEU A 344 -9.40 11.76 23.74
N VAL A 345 -10.64 11.51 24.16
CA VAL A 345 -11.30 12.31 25.21
C VAL A 345 -10.55 12.21 26.53
N ALA A 346 -10.09 11.01 26.91
CA ALA A 346 -9.29 10.80 28.13
C ALA A 346 -7.96 11.56 28.11
N ASN A 347 -7.40 11.80 26.93
CA ASN A 347 -6.19 12.62 26.73
C ASN A 347 -6.51 14.11 26.47
N GLY A 348 -7.75 14.56 26.71
CA GLY A 348 -8.16 15.95 26.56
C GLY A 348 -8.31 16.43 25.12
N ILE A 349 -8.48 15.51 24.16
CA ILE A 349 -8.60 15.80 22.73
C ILE A 349 -10.06 15.65 22.29
N GLN A 350 -10.67 16.77 21.88
CA GLN A 350 -12.04 16.84 21.36
C GLN A 350 -12.04 16.95 19.83
N GLU A 351 -11.60 15.88 19.17
CA GLU A 351 -11.45 15.77 17.72
C GLU A 351 -12.07 14.45 17.23
N PRO A 352 -12.48 14.35 15.95
CA PRO A 352 -12.90 13.07 15.40
C PRO A 352 -11.74 12.05 15.39
N VAL A 353 -12.07 10.76 15.44
CA VAL A 353 -11.07 9.66 15.40
C VAL A 353 -10.28 9.72 14.09
N THR A 354 -11.01 9.82 12.97
CA THR A 354 -10.48 9.93 11.62
C THR A 354 -11.01 11.16 10.91
N TRP A 355 -10.18 11.69 10.01
CA TRP A 355 -10.58 12.68 9.04
C TRP A 355 -9.68 12.52 7.82
N THR A 356 -10.27 12.60 6.63
CA THR A 356 -9.54 12.70 5.37
C THR A 356 -10.32 13.65 4.46
N PRO A 357 -9.65 14.51 3.68
CA PRO A 357 -10.33 15.21 2.61
C PRO A 357 -10.78 14.19 1.55
N GLU A 358 -11.97 14.38 0.98
CA GLU A 358 -12.47 13.50 -0.07
C GLU A 358 -11.51 13.53 -1.27
N PRO A 359 -10.91 12.38 -1.64
CA PRO A 359 -10.17 12.31 -2.89
C PRO A 359 -11.18 12.43 -4.04
N THR A 360 -10.76 12.99 -5.19
CA THR A 360 -11.65 13.16 -6.33
C THR A 360 -12.25 11.79 -6.73
N PRO A 361 -13.59 11.67 -6.90
CA PRO A 361 -14.20 10.38 -7.20
C PRO A 361 -13.62 9.77 -8.47
N GLN A 362 -13.13 8.55 -8.39
CA GLN A 362 -13.05 7.65 -9.53
C GLN A 362 -14.17 6.63 -9.37
N LEU A 363 -14.87 6.35 -10.47
CA LEU A 363 -15.96 5.37 -10.48
C LEU A 363 -15.48 4.06 -9.86
N PRO A 364 -16.13 3.55 -8.81
CA PRO A 364 -15.70 2.32 -8.16
C PRO A 364 -15.98 1.13 -9.08
N GLU A 365 -15.03 0.21 -9.19
CA GLU A 365 -15.32 -1.16 -9.62
C GLU A 365 -16.08 -1.87 -8.49
N VAL A 366 -17.39 -2.04 -8.68
CA VAL A 366 -18.25 -2.75 -7.72
C VAL A 366 -18.09 -4.25 -7.94
N GLY A 367 -17.19 -4.86 -7.17
CA GLY A 367 -17.15 -6.32 -6.97
C GLY A 367 -18.14 -6.75 -5.88
N PRO A 368 -18.70 -7.99 -5.94
CA PRO A 368 -19.60 -8.50 -4.92
C PRO A 368 -18.90 -8.59 -3.55
N GLN A 369 -19.40 -7.84 -2.57
CA GLN A 369 -18.85 -7.81 -1.22
C GLN A 369 -19.40 -8.99 -0.39
N ILE A 370 -18.55 -9.94 -0.04
CA ILE A 370 -18.84 -10.93 0.99
C ILE A 370 -18.36 -10.33 2.32
N ALA A 371 -19.26 -10.11 3.28
CA ALA A 371 -18.91 -9.56 4.57
C ALA A 371 -17.89 -10.47 5.30
N PRO A 372 -16.71 -9.96 5.69
CA PRO A 372 -15.76 -10.74 6.45
C PRO A 372 -16.31 -11.03 7.84
N SER A 373 -16.27 -12.30 8.26
CA SER A 373 -16.68 -12.72 9.60
C SER A 373 -15.55 -13.49 10.27
N TRP A 374 -15.20 -13.10 11.49
CA TRP A 374 -14.28 -13.88 12.31
C TRP A 374 -14.98 -15.12 12.86
N PRO A 375 -14.21 -16.18 13.18
CA PRO A 375 -14.78 -17.34 13.84
C PRO A 375 -15.49 -16.90 15.14
N PRO A 376 -16.75 -17.30 15.37
CA PRO A 376 -17.46 -16.98 16.60
C PRO A 376 -16.70 -17.57 17.79
N ILE A 377 -16.90 -17.02 18.99
CA ILE A 377 -16.48 -17.67 20.24
C ILE A 377 -17.19 -19.03 20.29
N ARG A 378 -16.51 -20.08 19.82
CA ARG A 378 -17.06 -21.42 19.95
C ARG A 378 -17.00 -21.80 21.43
N PRO A 379 -18.13 -22.17 22.06
CA PRO A 379 -18.20 -22.57 23.45
C PRO A 379 -17.63 -23.99 23.64
N ALA A 380 -16.52 -24.35 22.99
CA ALA A 380 -15.97 -25.71 23.02
C ALA A 380 -15.66 -26.19 24.45
N ARG A 381 -15.48 -25.28 25.41
CA ARG A 381 -15.37 -25.62 26.84
C ARG A 381 -16.72 -25.94 27.46
N ALA A 382 -17.76 -25.15 27.20
CA ALA A 382 -19.11 -25.41 27.70
C ALA A 382 -19.72 -26.65 27.03
N THR A 383 -19.56 -26.84 25.71
CA THR A 383 -20.00 -28.06 25.02
C THR A 383 -19.28 -29.31 25.54
N ALA A 384 -17.97 -29.22 25.83
CA ALA A 384 -17.25 -30.33 26.48
C ALA A 384 -17.75 -30.59 27.90
N THR A 385 -18.05 -29.53 28.67
CA THR A 385 -18.52 -29.62 30.07
C THR A 385 -19.94 -30.16 30.17
N GLU A 386 -20.82 -29.79 29.21
CA GLU A 386 -22.17 -30.32 29.07
C GLU A 386 -22.17 -31.77 28.62
N ALA A 387 -21.32 -32.13 27.64
CA ALA A 387 -21.20 -33.50 27.15
C ALA A 387 -20.53 -34.43 28.17
N MET A 388 -19.52 -33.94 28.89
CA MET A 388 -18.80 -34.67 29.92
C MET A 388 -18.17 -33.72 30.95
N PRO A 389 -18.72 -33.63 32.19
CA PRO A 389 -18.17 -32.77 33.23
C PRO A 389 -16.68 -33.05 33.51
N PRO A 390 -15.87 -32.05 33.90
CA PRO A 390 -14.42 -32.17 34.09
C PRO A 390 -13.98 -33.34 34.98
N ASP A 391 -14.73 -33.63 36.04
CA ASP A 391 -14.44 -34.74 36.96
C ASP A 391 -14.62 -36.10 36.27
N ARG A 392 -15.68 -36.24 35.46
CA ARG A 392 -15.95 -37.43 34.67
C ARG A 392 -14.95 -37.60 33.53
N LEU A 393 -14.54 -36.49 32.91
CA LEU A 393 -13.50 -36.48 31.87
C LEU A 393 -12.15 -36.95 32.44
N THR A 394 -11.79 -36.49 33.63
CA THR A 394 -10.59 -36.92 34.36
C THR A 394 -10.66 -38.41 34.74
N GLN A 395 -11.82 -38.88 35.21
CA GLN A 395 -12.04 -40.28 35.55
C GLN A 395 -11.94 -41.21 34.34
N VAL A 396 -12.55 -40.82 33.20
CA VAL A 396 -12.49 -41.57 31.94
C VAL A 396 -11.06 -41.62 31.38
N TYR A 397 -10.32 -40.51 31.50
CA TYR A 397 -8.90 -40.48 31.14
C TYR A 397 -8.04 -41.36 32.06
N ALA A 398 -8.28 -41.32 33.37
CA ALA A 398 -7.60 -42.17 34.35
C ALA A 398 -7.86 -43.67 34.09
N ALA A 399 -9.10 -44.01 33.74
CA ALA A 399 -9.55 -45.35 33.36
C ALA A 399 -8.96 -45.87 32.04
N GLY A 400 -8.20 -45.06 31.30
CA GLY A 400 -7.42 -45.50 30.14
C GLY A 400 -7.88 -44.96 28.79
N ALA A 401 -8.96 -44.18 28.73
CA ALA A 401 -9.38 -43.56 27.48
C ALA A 401 -8.34 -42.55 26.98
N SER A 402 -8.13 -42.53 25.67
CA SER A 402 -7.17 -41.59 25.07
C SER A 402 -7.77 -40.19 24.94
N THR A 403 -6.92 -39.16 24.84
CA THR A 403 -7.39 -37.81 24.51
C THR A 403 -8.10 -37.73 23.15
N TYR A 404 -7.91 -38.73 22.28
CA TYR A 404 -8.59 -38.82 20.98
C TYR A 404 -10.00 -39.41 21.14
N THR A 405 -10.15 -40.44 21.96
CA THR A 405 -11.45 -41.07 22.26
C THR A 405 -12.36 -40.06 22.94
N ILE A 406 -11.85 -39.40 23.99
CA ILE A 406 -12.59 -38.36 24.70
C ILE A 406 -12.98 -37.22 23.76
N ALA A 407 -12.08 -36.81 22.84
CA ALA A 407 -12.37 -35.77 21.84
C ALA A 407 -13.47 -36.18 20.86
N ALA A 408 -13.49 -37.45 20.43
CA ALA A 408 -14.54 -37.98 19.56
C ALA A 408 -15.89 -38.02 20.29
N ASP A 409 -15.90 -38.49 21.54
CA ASP A 409 -17.12 -38.65 22.34
C ASP A 409 -17.75 -37.29 22.73
N THR A 410 -16.90 -36.32 23.05
CA THR A 410 -17.34 -34.96 23.43
C THR A 410 -17.49 -34.02 22.23
N ARG A 411 -17.18 -34.49 21.01
CA ARG A 411 -17.14 -33.71 19.76
C ARG A 411 -16.33 -32.40 19.86
N VAL A 412 -15.32 -32.36 20.71
CA VAL A 412 -14.40 -31.22 20.83
C VAL A 412 -12.98 -31.60 20.45
N SER A 413 -12.13 -30.61 20.16
CA SER A 413 -10.77 -30.90 19.73
C SER A 413 -9.95 -31.60 20.83
N ARG A 414 -8.99 -32.45 20.43
CA ARG A 414 -8.00 -33.07 21.33
C ARG A 414 -7.23 -32.03 22.16
N GLN A 415 -6.96 -30.85 21.60
CA GLN A 415 -6.30 -29.75 22.31
C GLN A 415 -7.18 -29.19 23.43
N THR A 416 -8.49 -29.09 23.20
CA THR A 416 -9.48 -28.68 24.21
C THR A 416 -9.54 -29.68 25.37
N VAL A 417 -9.61 -30.98 25.06
CA VAL A 417 -9.58 -32.07 26.06
C VAL A 417 -8.27 -32.03 26.87
N GLY A 418 -7.13 -31.84 26.22
CA GLY A 418 -5.83 -31.71 26.87
C GLY A 418 -5.75 -30.51 27.82
N ARG A 419 -6.38 -29.38 27.47
CA ARG A 419 -6.42 -28.19 28.32
C ARG A 419 -7.33 -28.38 29.54
N ILE A 420 -8.47 -29.04 29.38
CA ILE A 420 -9.38 -29.37 30.50
C ILE A 420 -8.68 -30.32 31.50
N LEU A 421 -7.96 -31.33 31.00
CA LEU A 421 -7.16 -32.24 31.85
C LEU A 421 -6.04 -31.51 32.59
N ALA A 422 -5.36 -30.57 31.92
CA ALA A 422 -4.29 -29.77 32.53
C ALA A 422 -4.82 -28.85 33.64
N ASP A 423 -5.95 -28.18 33.40
CA ASP A 423 -6.62 -27.31 34.38
C ASP A 423 -7.11 -28.12 35.60
N ALA A 424 -7.53 -29.38 35.41
CA ALA A 424 -7.91 -30.32 36.47
C ALA A 424 -6.70 -31.00 37.16
N GLY A 425 -5.47 -30.53 36.91
CA GLY A 425 -4.26 -31.06 37.54
C GLY A 425 -3.76 -32.40 37.01
N THR A 426 -4.32 -32.89 35.89
CA THR A 426 -3.97 -34.21 35.33
C THR A 426 -2.92 -34.08 34.22
N ARG A 427 -1.71 -34.61 34.45
CA ARG A 427 -0.67 -34.65 33.42
C ARG A 427 -1.05 -35.65 32.31
N THR A 428 -1.20 -35.15 31.09
CA THR A 428 -1.49 -36.01 29.94
C THR A 428 -0.33 -36.97 29.64
N ARG A 429 -0.61 -38.27 29.57
CA ARG A 429 0.29 -39.35 29.12
C ARG A 429 0.89 -38.99 27.77
N ARG A 430 2.23 -39.02 27.65
CA ARG A 430 2.94 -38.78 26.38
C ARG A 430 2.94 -40.06 25.54
N GLY A 431 2.54 -39.93 24.29
CA GLY A 431 2.59 -41.00 23.28
C GLY A 431 1.36 -41.02 22.39
N ARG A 432 1.56 -41.17 21.08
CA ARG A 432 0.47 -41.45 20.15
C ARG A 432 -0.05 -42.88 20.43
N PRO A 433 -1.36 -43.12 20.59
CA PRO A 433 -1.88 -44.48 20.68
C PRO A 433 -1.43 -45.28 19.45
N ARG A 434 -1.02 -46.54 19.65
CA ARG A 434 -0.73 -47.44 18.52
C ARG A 434 -2.00 -47.54 17.68
N THR A 435 -1.91 -47.10 16.43
CA THR A 435 -3.09 -46.93 15.55
C THR A 435 -3.66 -48.28 15.08
N PHE A 436 -2.91 -49.38 15.27
CA PHE A 436 -3.33 -50.74 14.97
C PHE A 436 -2.79 -51.68 16.05
N ASP A 437 -3.68 -52.43 16.69
CA ASP A 437 -3.33 -53.52 17.62
C ASP A 437 -3.67 -54.84 16.94
N LEU A 438 -2.64 -55.62 16.61
CA LEU A 438 -2.75 -56.90 15.90
C LEU A 438 -2.37 -58.00 16.88
N ASP A 439 -3.27 -58.97 17.08
CA ASP A 439 -3.01 -60.12 17.96
C ASP A 439 -1.76 -60.88 17.47
N PRO A 440 -0.68 -60.94 18.28
CA PRO A 440 0.55 -61.64 17.92
C PRO A 440 0.34 -63.13 17.63
N ARG A 441 -0.64 -63.78 18.25
CA ARG A 441 -0.92 -65.21 18.04
C ARG A 441 -1.57 -65.46 16.69
N TRP A 442 -2.57 -64.64 16.34
CA TRP A 442 -3.17 -64.64 15.00
C TRP A 442 -2.14 -64.37 13.91
N LEU A 443 -1.27 -63.36 14.12
CA LEU A 443 -0.23 -62.99 13.16
C LEU A 443 0.78 -64.13 12.96
N ARG A 444 1.17 -64.81 14.04
CA ARG A 444 2.05 -65.97 14.00
C ARG A 444 1.41 -67.14 13.24
N ASP A 445 0.16 -67.47 13.52
CA ASP A 445 -0.55 -68.56 12.83
C ASP A 445 -0.66 -68.32 11.33
N HIS A 446 -1.03 -67.10 10.92
CA HIS A 446 -1.21 -66.78 9.50
C HIS A 446 0.12 -66.69 8.75
N TYR A 447 1.20 -66.22 9.40
CA TYR A 447 2.51 -66.09 8.80
C TYR A 447 3.31 -67.40 8.81
N GLU A 448 3.44 -68.07 9.97
CA GLU A 448 4.24 -69.29 10.15
C GLU A 448 3.47 -70.56 9.72
N THR A 449 2.25 -70.76 10.22
CA THR A 449 1.46 -72.00 9.98
C THR A 449 0.80 -72.01 8.60
N LYS A 450 0.11 -70.93 8.22
CA LYS A 450 -0.64 -70.85 6.95
C LYS A 450 0.19 -70.34 5.77
N HIS A 451 1.46 -70.00 6.02
CA HIS A 451 2.43 -69.51 5.03
C HIS A 451 2.01 -68.28 4.21
N TRP A 452 1.06 -67.47 4.67
CA TRP A 452 0.63 -66.28 3.94
C TRP A 452 1.74 -65.22 3.84
N THR A 453 1.72 -64.47 2.74
CA THR A 453 2.66 -63.37 2.53
C THR A 453 2.28 -62.15 3.38
N ILE A 454 3.26 -61.29 3.66
CA ILE A 454 3.04 -60.01 4.35
C ILE A 454 1.97 -59.18 3.64
N ALA A 455 1.94 -59.21 2.30
CA ALA A 455 0.92 -58.54 1.48
C ALA A 455 -0.49 -59.08 1.71
N GLN A 456 -0.66 -60.40 1.73
CA GLN A 456 -1.96 -61.03 1.99
C GLN A 456 -2.47 -60.76 3.42
N ILE A 457 -1.57 -60.83 4.41
CA ILE A 457 -1.90 -60.51 5.80
C ILE A 457 -2.28 -59.03 5.93
N ALA A 458 -1.55 -58.14 5.25
CA ALA A 458 -1.82 -56.70 5.24
C ALA A 458 -3.19 -56.38 4.62
N GLN A 459 -3.52 -57.05 3.51
CA GLN A 459 -4.81 -56.91 2.84
C GLN A 459 -5.96 -57.42 3.71
N LEU A 460 -5.82 -58.59 4.35
CA LEU A 460 -6.87 -59.11 5.24
C LEU A 460 -7.03 -58.25 6.50
N ALA A 461 -5.92 -57.78 7.07
CA ALA A 461 -5.93 -56.93 8.26
C ALA A 461 -6.30 -55.46 7.97
N GLY A 462 -6.48 -55.07 6.70
CA GLY A 462 -6.81 -53.70 6.31
C GLY A 462 -5.72 -52.68 6.66
N CYS A 463 -4.44 -53.06 6.66
CA CYS A 463 -3.32 -52.18 6.99
C CYS A 463 -2.19 -52.29 5.96
N SER A 464 -1.13 -51.48 6.09
CA SER A 464 -0.01 -51.53 5.14
C SER A 464 0.94 -52.70 5.43
N GLU A 465 1.61 -53.21 4.41
CA GLU A 465 2.66 -54.25 4.54
C GLU A 465 3.74 -53.86 5.55
N MET A 466 4.12 -52.58 5.58
CA MET A 466 5.08 -52.04 6.53
C MET A 466 4.59 -52.13 7.98
N THR A 467 3.27 -52.04 8.19
CA THR A 467 2.65 -52.21 9.51
C THR A 467 2.75 -53.66 9.94
N ILE A 468 2.37 -54.62 9.10
CA ILE A 468 2.53 -56.05 9.39
C ILE A 468 4.00 -56.42 9.65
N ASN A 469 4.93 -55.93 8.83
CA ASN A 469 6.36 -56.17 9.01
C ASN A 469 6.87 -55.66 10.37
N ARG A 470 6.43 -54.47 10.80
CA ARG A 470 6.72 -53.94 12.14
C ARG A 470 6.15 -54.83 13.25
N HIS A 471 4.94 -55.35 13.08
CA HIS A 471 4.32 -56.25 14.07
C HIS A 471 5.01 -57.62 14.14
N LEU A 472 5.50 -58.17 13.01
CA LEU A 472 6.32 -59.39 13.00
C LEU A 472 7.60 -59.20 13.81
N HIS A 473 8.33 -58.11 13.56
CA HIS A 473 9.53 -57.78 14.33
C HIS A 473 9.24 -57.53 15.81
N SER A 474 8.17 -56.80 16.14
CA SER A 474 7.79 -56.54 17.54
C SER A 474 7.31 -57.79 18.29
N ALA A 475 6.84 -58.82 17.58
CA ALA A 475 6.42 -60.10 18.13
C ALA A 475 7.54 -61.17 18.12
N GLY A 476 8.74 -60.83 17.67
CA GLY A 476 9.87 -61.74 17.56
C GLY A 476 9.69 -62.85 16.51
N ILE A 477 8.87 -62.60 15.48
CA ILE A 477 8.63 -63.55 14.39
C ILE A 477 9.67 -63.28 13.28
N PRO A 478 10.51 -64.26 12.89
CA PRO A 478 11.54 -64.05 11.90
C PRO A 478 10.94 -63.83 10.51
N VAL A 479 11.26 -62.68 9.90
CA VAL A 479 10.76 -62.32 8.57
C VAL A 479 11.51 -63.13 7.49
N ARG A 480 10.76 -63.79 6.61
CA ARG A 480 11.31 -64.60 5.51
C ARG A 480 12.12 -63.72 4.54
N PRO A 481 13.29 -64.19 4.06
CA PRO A 481 14.12 -63.44 3.11
C PRO A 481 13.37 -63.18 1.79
N ARG A 482 13.51 -61.96 1.27
CA ARG A 482 12.91 -61.56 -0.02
C ARG A 482 13.49 -62.42 -1.14
N GLY A 483 12.63 -63.17 -1.84
CA GLY A 483 12.99 -63.91 -3.06
C GLY A 483 12.90 -65.44 -2.99
N ALA A 484 12.55 -66.03 -1.86
CA ALA A 484 12.27 -67.47 -1.79
C ALA A 484 10.90 -67.79 -2.42
N ARG A 485 10.91 -68.16 -3.70
CA ARG A 485 9.75 -68.72 -4.42
C ARG A 485 9.34 -70.03 -3.74
N ILE A 486 8.19 -70.06 -3.09
CA ILE A 486 7.52 -71.32 -2.76
C ILE A 486 6.81 -71.76 -4.04
N ASN A 487 7.39 -72.74 -4.73
CA ASN A 487 6.73 -73.48 -5.80
C ASN A 487 5.52 -74.22 -5.22
N GLY A 488 4.36 -74.08 -5.87
CA GLY A 488 3.25 -75.02 -5.68
C GLY A 488 1.90 -74.39 -5.34
N SER A 489 1.29 -73.67 -6.27
CA SER A 489 -0.02 -74.05 -6.83
C SER A 489 -0.51 -72.98 -7.80
N THR A 490 -0.75 -73.45 -9.01
CA THR A 490 -1.31 -72.81 -10.18
C THR A 490 -2.76 -72.38 -9.96
N SER A 491 -3.09 -71.13 -10.30
CA SER A 491 -4.29 -70.83 -11.10
C SER A 491 -4.05 -69.54 -11.88
N ASP A 492 -3.98 -69.73 -13.19
CA ASP A 492 -4.03 -68.75 -14.26
C ASP A 492 -5.30 -67.87 -14.18
N ALA A 493 -5.15 -66.57 -14.40
CA ALA A 493 -6.06 -65.78 -15.26
C ALA A 493 -5.65 -64.30 -15.29
N GLY A 494 -5.17 -63.86 -16.45
CA GLY A 494 -5.59 -62.55 -17.00
C GLY A 494 -4.64 -61.36 -16.82
N ARG A 495 -3.91 -61.06 -17.91
CA ARG A 495 -3.79 -59.74 -18.58
C ARG A 495 -3.99 -58.49 -17.68
N GLN A 496 -3.07 -57.54 -17.63
CA GLN A 496 -2.60 -56.78 -18.79
C GLN A 496 -1.35 -55.97 -18.39
N ARG A 497 -0.34 -55.99 -19.26
CA ARG A 497 0.82 -55.10 -19.23
C ARG A 497 0.44 -53.76 -19.87
N SER A 498 0.83 -52.67 -19.23
CA SER A 498 1.23 -51.43 -19.89
C SER A 498 2.54 -50.98 -19.26
N ASP A 499 3.54 -50.74 -20.12
CA ASP A 499 4.93 -50.46 -19.75
C ASP A 499 5.08 -49.14 -18.96
N PRO A 500 6.04 -49.05 -18.03
CA PRO A 500 6.45 -47.80 -17.40
C PRO A 500 7.48 -47.03 -18.25
N PRO A 501 7.46 -45.68 -18.27
CA PRO A 501 8.48 -44.90 -18.95
C PRO A 501 9.82 -44.85 -18.18
N ALA A 502 10.89 -44.78 -18.97
CA ALA A 502 12.31 -44.77 -18.59
C ALA A 502 12.74 -43.56 -17.72
N PRO A 503 13.85 -43.68 -16.96
CA PRO A 503 14.28 -42.69 -15.97
C PRO A 503 15.01 -41.49 -16.59
N ARG A 504 14.71 -40.27 -16.11
CA ARG A 504 15.54 -39.08 -16.31
C ARG A 504 16.48 -38.88 -15.12
N GLY A 505 17.75 -38.63 -15.43
CA GLY A 505 18.88 -38.53 -14.51
C GLY A 505 18.91 -37.27 -13.61
N PRO A 506 20.02 -37.10 -12.86
CA PRO A 506 20.08 -36.24 -11.68
C PRO A 506 20.31 -34.76 -12.06
N SER A 507 19.60 -33.84 -11.41
CA SER A 507 19.84 -32.40 -11.53
C SER A 507 20.62 -31.88 -10.32
N GLN A 508 21.60 -31.04 -10.64
CA GLN A 508 22.71 -30.58 -9.82
C GLN A 508 22.26 -29.52 -8.79
N ALA A 509 22.77 -29.66 -7.57
CA ALA A 509 22.77 -28.61 -6.55
C ALA A 509 23.89 -27.59 -6.89
N HIS A 510 23.53 -26.32 -6.93
CA HIS A 510 24.47 -25.21 -7.16
C HIS A 510 25.16 -24.81 -5.85
N GLY A 511 26.47 -24.58 -5.96
CA GLY A 511 27.40 -24.51 -4.84
C GLY A 511 27.36 -23.19 -4.07
N LEU A 512 27.55 -23.34 -2.76
CA LEU A 512 28.16 -22.36 -1.87
C LEU A 512 29.63 -22.15 -2.26
N ARG A 513 30.07 -20.90 -2.46
CA ARG A 513 31.47 -20.51 -2.41
C ARG A 513 31.72 -19.58 -1.23
N ARG A 514 32.57 -20.02 -0.32
CA ARG A 514 33.38 -19.17 0.58
C ARG A 514 34.71 -18.84 -0.10
N SER A 515 35.31 -17.74 0.36
CA SER A 515 36.70 -17.22 0.22
C SER A 515 36.60 -15.73 -0.15
N THR A 516 37.20 -14.74 0.50
CA THR A 516 38.19 -14.59 1.59
C THR A 516 38.20 -13.08 1.95
N PRO A 517 38.70 -12.64 3.12
CA PRO A 517 38.65 -11.24 3.54
C PRO A 517 39.84 -10.42 2.97
N VAL A 518 39.57 -9.17 2.58
CA VAL A 518 40.55 -8.17 2.14
C VAL A 518 40.76 -7.18 3.29
N GLU A 519 42.01 -7.03 3.71
CA GLU A 519 42.49 -6.03 4.69
C GLU A 519 42.42 -4.59 4.16
N PRO A 520 42.33 -3.58 5.04
CA PRO A 520 42.19 -2.18 4.65
C PRO A 520 43.56 -1.51 4.47
N SER A 521 43.80 -0.98 3.26
CA SER A 521 44.94 -0.11 2.97
C SER A 521 44.73 1.30 3.52
N THR A 522 45.76 1.74 4.22
CA THR A 522 46.01 3.04 4.83
C THR A 522 45.93 4.25 3.89
N ASN A 523 45.23 5.28 4.39
CA ASN A 523 45.70 6.65 4.59
C ASN A 523 46.43 7.36 3.42
N THR A 524 45.76 8.35 2.81
CA THR A 524 46.44 9.49 2.20
C THR A 524 45.68 10.77 2.56
N ARG A 525 46.27 11.52 3.48
CA ARG A 525 45.95 12.92 3.80
C ARG A 525 46.22 13.78 2.56
N ILE A 526 45.27 14.63 2.20
CA ILE A 526 45.50 15.83 1.37
C ILE A 526 45.27 17.05 2.28
N PRO A 527 46.12 18.09 2.23
CA PRO A 527 46.22 19.09 3.28
C PRO A 527 45.15 20.17 3.18
N ASP A 528 44.75 20.58 4.37
CA ASP A 528 43.94 21.74 4.72
C ASP A 528 44.73 23.04 4.41
N THR A 529 44.30 23.81 3.40
CA THR A 529 44.80 25.17 3.18
C THR A 529 43.89 26.17 3.88
N ARG A 530 44.38 26.66 5.01
CA ARG A 530 43.98 27.93 5.59
C ARG A 530 43.98 29.03 4.53
N ARG A 531 42.89 29.79 4.45
CA ARG A 531 42.95 31.21 4.11
C ARG A 531 42.13 32.01 5.11
N THR A 532 42.86 32.57 6.05
CA THR A 532 42.54 33.78 6.77
C THR A 532 42.62 35.01 5.84
N SER A 533 41.81 36.01 6.18
CA SER A 533 41.97 37.44 5.88
C SER A 533 41.52 37.96 4.50
N ALA A 534 40.36 38.62 4.46
CA ALA A 534 40.20 40.08 4.37
C ALA A 534 38.75 40.42 4.02
#